data_AF-A0A2A3LCY0-F1
#
_entry.id   AF-A0A2A3LCY0-F1
#
_cell.length_a   1.000
_cell.length_b   1.000
_cell.length_c   1.000
_cell.angle_alpha   90.00
_cell.angle_beta   90.00
_cell.angle_gamma   90.00
#
_symmetry.space_group_name_H-M   'P 1'
#
loop_
_entity.id
_entity.type
_entity.pdbx_description
1 polymer ?
#
loop_
_entity_poly.entity_id
_entity_poly.type
_entity_poly.pdbx_seq_one_letter_code
_entity_poly.pdbx_strand_id
1 'polypeptide(L)'
;MANGEIEQLRSIIDLDHMSVDWRSELVVDVVDAAPARAQVSAAESSVIDWQRVVDGLGRFDDTEFAADRSHLLTADTYRYVIATAPGGTATAARQLELTGGVDSGYAAMTLHGGRRVAIAVADLRSETSRMAAAAKIMEALYRTSRFDAEERVLILIAGLAARSQIETHLGVFSAACRMPFVLQFDRAALAGLAFDGFPHFGPDLTLTRLARRDSVAHHHHILALSVGLREDFTAPGGAP
;
A
#
# COMPACT_ATOMS: atom_id res chain seq x y z
N MET A 1 -6.58 -48.51 -23.16
CA MET A 1 -6.56 -47.27 -23.97
C MET A 1 -6.57 -46.09 -23.01
N ALA A 2 -5.40 -45.66 -22.51
CA ALA A 2 -5.22 -44.45 -21.69
C ALA A 2 -3.73 -44.16 -21.45
N ASN A 3 -2.85 -44.41 -22.43
CA ASN A 3 -1.40 -44.14 -22.32
C ASN A 3 -0.84 -43.36 -23.53
N GLY A 4 -1.71 -42.85 -24.41
CA GLY A 4 -1.32 -42.13 -25.64
C GLY A 4 -1.49 -40.61 -25.58
N GLU A 5 -2.12 -40.06 -24.55
CA GLU A 5 -2.45 -38.63 -24.46
C GLU A 5 -1.51 -37.82 -23.56
N ILE A 6 -0.58 -38.48 -22.85
CA ILE A 6 0.42 -37.80 -22.00
C ILE A 6 1.71 -37.46 -22.77
N GLU A 7 1.96 -38.09 -23.93
CA GLU A 7 3.15 -37.80 -24.75
C GLU A 7 2.99 -36.60 -25.70
N GLN A 8 1.76 -36.13 -25.96
CA GLN A 8 1.53 -34.95 -26.82
C GLN A 8 1.68 -33.61 -26.09
N LEU A 9 1.64 -33.58 -24.75
CA LEU A 9 1.86 -32.34 -23.99
C LEU A 9 3.34 -32.05 -23.69
N ARG A 10 4.25 -32.97 -24.05
CA ARG A 10 5.71 -32.80 -23.88
C ARG A 10 6.44 -32.25 -25.10
N SER A 11 5.76 -31.99 -26.22
CA SER A 11 6.40 -31.47 -27.45
C SER A 11 6.19 -29.99 -27.73
N ILE A 12 5.50 -29.24 -26.85
CA ILE A 12 5.22 -27.80 -27.05
C ILE A 12 6.04 -26.90 -26.10
N ILE A 13 6.77 -27.49 -25.16
CA ILE A 13 7.62 -26.73 -24.24
C ILE A 13 9.07 -27.19 -24.45
N ASP A 14 9.67 -26.67 -25.50
CA ASP A 14 11.11 -26.65 -25.70
C ASP A 14 11.69 -25.63 -24.69
N LEU A 15 11.95 -26.13 -23.47
CA LEU A 15 12.32 -25.33 -22.29
C LEU A 15 13.79 -24.88 -22.29
N ASP A 16 14.54 -25.11 -23.37
CA ASP A 16 15.99 -24.91 -23.37
C ASP A 16 16.49 -23.59 -23.96
N HIS A 17 15.65 -22.72 -24.55
CA HIS A 17 16.16 -21.52 -25.25
C HIS A 17 15.48 -20.16 -24.96
N MET A 18 14.75 -20.00 -23.85
CA MET A 18 14.25 -18.67 -23.45
C MET A 18 15.23 -17.93 -22.53
N SER A 19 16.24 -17.32 -23.14
CA SER A 19 16.90 -16.14 -22.59
C SER A 19 15.89 -14.99 -22.52
N VAL A 20 15.16 -14.88 -21.41
CA VAL A 20 14.26 -13.75 -21.15
C VAL A 20 15.12 -12.57 -20.69
N ASP A 21 15.34 -11.64 -21.62
CA ASP A 21 15.88 -10.32 -21.29
C ASP A 21 14.80 -9.53 -20.53
N TRP A 22 14.97 -9.40 -19.22
CA TRP A 22 13.99 -8.87 -18.25
C TRP A 22 13.83 -7.34 -18.30
N ARG A 23 14.18 -6.70 -19.43
CA ARG A 23 14.14 -5.25 -19.64
C ARG A 23 12.94 -4.75 -20.45
N SER A 24 11.82 -5.47 -20.41
CA SER A 24 10.60 -5.01 -21.08
C SER A 24 9.79 -4.14 -20.12
N GLU A 25 9.95 -2.81 -20.22
CA GLU A 25 9.03 -1.82 -19.64
C GLU A 25 7.62 -2.07 -20.20
N LEU A 26 6.71 -2.55 -19.36
CA LEU A 26 5.29 -2.65 -19.70
C LEU A 26 4.66 -1.26 -19.54
N VAL A 27 4.78 -0.43 -20.58
CA VAL A 27 4.05 0.84 -20.69
C VAL A 27 2.65 0.53 -21.21
N VAL A 28 1.63 0.73 -20.38
CA VAL A 28 0.22 0.60 -20.80
C VAL A 28 -0.25 1.97 -21.26
N ASP A 29 -0.31 2.20 -22.58
CA ASP A 29 -0.88 3.41 -23.17
C ASP A 29 -2.42 3.41 -22.99
N VAL A 30 -2.92 4.31 -22.14
CA VAL A 30 -4.36 4.56 -22.00
C VAL A 30 -4.74 5.68 -22.97
N VAL A 31 -5.55 5.33 -23.97
CA VAL A 31 -5.96 6.23 -25.07
C VAL A 31 -6.93 7.31 -24.56
N ASP A 32 -6.64 8.55 -24.95
CA ASP A 32 -7.30 9.81 -24.60
C ASP A 32 -8.81 9.87 -24.94
N ALA A 33 -9.60 10.37 -23.99
CA ALA A 33 -10.87 11.05 -24.25
C ALA A 33 -10.98 12.29 -23.34
N ALA A 34 -10.70 13.47 -23.91
CA ALA A 34 -10.76 14.74 -23.19
C ALA A 34 -12.21 15.15 -22.85
N PRO A 35 -12.42 15.83 -21.70
CA PRO A 35 -13.03 17.15 -21.79
C PRO A 35 -12.44 18.23 -20.86
N ALA A 36 -12.50 19.46 -21.39
CA ALA A 36 -12.58 20.78 -20.74
C ALA A 36 -11.61 21.12 -19.59
N ARG A 37 -10.58 21.91 -19.94
CA ARG A 37 -9.71 22.65 -19.01
C ARG A 37 -10.50 23.67 -18.18
N ALA A 38 -10.64 23.41 -16.88
CA ALA A 38 -10.80 24.47 -15.88
C ALA A 38 -9.43 24.73 -15.24
N GLN A 39 -8.94 25.97 -15.32
CA GLN A 39 -7.76 26.42 -14.59
C GLN A 39 -8.09 26.43 -13.10
N VAL A 40 -7.59 25.45 -12.35
CA VAL A 40 -7.71 25.43 -10.88
C VAL A 40 -6.43 26.00 -10.27
N SER A 41 -6.64 27.00 -9.42
CA SER A 41 -5.66 27.71 -8.59
C SER A 41 -4.79 26.76 -7.76
N ALA A 42 -3.54 27.17 -7.50
CA ALA A 42 -2.46 26.46 -6.80
C ALA A 42 -2.72 26.17 -5.29
N ALA A 43 -3.85 25.54 -4.97
CA ALA A 43 -4.21 25.07 -3.63
C ALA A 43 -5.03 23.76 -3.72
N GLU A 44 -4.51 22.74 -4.42
CA GLU A 44 -5.15 21.41 -4.50
C GLU A 44 -4.53 20.44 -3.49
N SER A 45 -5.18 20.34 -2.33
CA SER A 45 -5.10 19.21 -1.41
C SER A 45 -5.49 17.91 -2.14
N SER A 46 -4.54 16.98 -2.30
CA SER A 46 -4.69 15.56 -2.71
C SER A 46 -5.79 15.24 -3.75
N VAL A 47 -5.39 15.09 -5.02
CA VAL A 47 -6.26 14.69 -6.16
C VAL A 47 -6.92 13.31 -5.97
N ILE A 48 -6.44 12.49 -5.01
CA ILE A 48 -6.92 11.13 -4.76
C ILE A 48 -7.92 11.10 -3.60
N ASP A 49 -9.14 10.61 -3.86
CA ASP A 49 -10.14 10.29 -2.83
C ASP A 49 -9.79 8.96 -2.13
N TRP A 50 -8.95 9.06 -1.10
CA TRP A 50 -8.49 7.91 -0.32
C TRP A 50 -9.62 7.15 0.38
N GLN A 51 -10.73 7.81 0.74
CA GLN A 51 -11.85 7.10 1.35
C GLN A 51 -12.53 6.20 0.32
N ARG A 52 -12.77 6.72 -0.90
CA ARG A 52 -13.30 5.90 -1.99
C ARG A 52 -12.37 4.75 -2.38
N VAL A 53 -11.05 4.94 -2.33
CA VAL A 53 -10.06 3.86 -2.55
C VAL A 53 -10.22 2.77 -1.50
N VAL A 54 -10.20 3.12 -0.21
CA VAL A 54 -10.34 2.17 0.90
C VAL A 54 -11.71 1.47 0.88
N ASP A 55 -12.78 2.17 0.53
CA ASP A 55 -14.12 1.58 0.36
C ASP A 55 -14.23 0.69 -0.89
N GLY A 56 -13.46 0.98 -1.94
CA GLY A 56 -13.30 0.08 -3.08
C GLY A 56 -12.60 -1.22 -2.67
N LEU A 57 -11.45 -1.10 -2.01
CA LEU A 57 -10.65 -2.24 -1.58
C LEU A 57 -11.40 -3.15 -0.62
N GLY A 58 -12.09 -2.61 0.39
CA GLY A 58 -12.83 -3.45 1.30
C GLY A 58 -14.04 -4.12 0.63
N ARG A 59 -14.64 -3.54 -0.43
CA ARG A 59 -15.76 -4.18 -1.16
C ARG A 59 -15.25 -5.34 -1.99
N PHE A 60 -14.08 -5.14 -2.62
CA PHE A 60 -13.36 -6.22 -3.27
C PHE A 60 -13.02 -7.33 -2.26
N ASP A 61 -12.42 -7.00 -1.11
CA ASP A 61 -12.10 -7.99 -0.08
C ASP A 61 -13.33 -8.74 0.43
N ASP A 62 -14.41 -8.05 0.78
CA ASP A 62 -15.66 -8.66 1.24
C ASP A 62 -16.24 -9.63 0.18
N THR A 63 -16.11 -9.28 -1.10
CA THR A 63 -16.56 -10.14 -2.22
C THR A 63 -15.71 -11.40 -2.33
N GLU A 64 -14.38 -11.26 -2.25
CA GLU A 64 -13.46 -12.39 -2.31
C GLU A 64 -13.56 -13.29 -1.07
N PHE A 65 -13.83 -12.71 0.11
CA PHE A 65 -14.12 -13.45 1.33
C PHE A 65 -15.43 -14.24 1.22
N ALA A 66 -16.51 -13.61 0.75
CA ALA A 66 -17.79 -14.29 0.55
C ALA A 66 -17.70 -15.44 -0.48
N ALA A 67 -16.73 -15.37 -1.38
CA ALA A 67 -16.44 -16.40 -2.38
C ALA A 67 -15.37 -17.42 -1.95
N ASP A 68 -14.92 -17.39 -0.69
CA ASP A 68 -13.87 -18.25 -0.13
C ASP A 68 -12.51 -18.19 -0.84
N ARG A 69 -12.20 -17.04 -1.44
CA ARG A 69 -10.93 -16.77 -2.17
C ARG A 69 -10.01 -15.80 -1.44
N SER A 70 -10.38 -15.34 -0.24
CA SER A 70 -9.59 -14.40 0.56
C SER A 70 -8.15 -14.88 0.83
N HIS A 71 -7.95 -16.21 0.89
CA HIS A 71 -6.65 -16.85 1.07
C HIS A 71 -5.71 -16.76 -0.15
N LEU A 72 -6.23 -16.39 -1.31
CA LEU A 72 -5.44 -16.17 -2.54
C LEU A 72 -4.96 -14.72 -2.67
N LEU A 73 -5.50 -13.81 -1.86
CA LEU A 73 -5.19 -12.40 -1.94
C LEU A 73 -3.81 -12.12 -1.32
N THR A 74 -3.03 -11.30 -2.03
CA THR A 74 -1.70 -10.84 -1.61
C THR A 74 -1.63 -9.32 -1.68
N ALA A 75 -0.56 -8.73 -1.12
CA ALA A 75 -0.30 -7.28 -1.27
C ALA A 75 -0.32 -6.83 -2.75
N ASP A 76 0.18 -7.67 -3.67
CA ASP A 76 0.15 -7.38 -5.11
C ASP A 76 -1.27 -7.39 -5.70
N THR A 77 -2.15 -8.26 -5.19
CA THR A 77 -3.55 -8.30 -5.59
C THR A 77 -4.24 -6.96 -5.28
N TYR A 78 -4.05 -6.43 -4.06
CA TYR A 78 -4.58 -5.13 -3.70
C TYR A 78 -3.93 -3.99 -4.48
N ARG A 79 -2.62 -4.05 -4.74
CA ARG A 79 -1.92 -3.08 -5.60
C ARG A 79 -2.57 -3.02 -6.99
N TYR A 80 -2.84 -4.17 -7.60
CA TYR A 80 -3.53 -4.27 -8.88
C TYR A 80 -4.96 -3.67 -8.81
N VAL A 81 -5.72 -3.97 -7.75
CA VAL A 81 -7.06 -3.37 -7.57
C VAL A 81 -6.99 -1.85 -7.46
N ILE A 82 -6.00 -1.30 -6.75
CA ILE A 82 -5.80 0.15 -6.66
C ILE A 82 -5.42 0.75 -8.03
N ALA A 83 -4.56 0.07 -8.78
CA ALA A 83 -4.10 0.49 -10.11
C ALA A 83 -5.23 0.49 -11.15
N THR A 84 -6.19 -0.43 -11.03
CA THR A 84 -7.30 -0.59 -11.98
C THR A 84 -8.61 0.06 -11.51
N ALA A 85 -8.63 0.69 -10.33
CA ALA A 85 -9.81 1.31 -9.76
C ALA A 85 -10.36 2.43 -10.67
N PRO A 86 -11.60 2.31 -11.20
CA PRO A 86 -12.14 3.23 -12.20
C PRO A 86 -12.46 4.67 -11.72
N GLY A 87 -12.07 5.05 -10.50
CA GLY A 87 -12.76 6.14 -9.78
C GLY A 87 -11.94 7.05 -8.89
N GLY A 88 -10.60 7.12 -9.00
CA GLY A 88 -9.85 8.17 -8.30
C GLY A 88 -8.34 8.07 -8.32
N THR A 89 -7.76 6.86 -8.33
CA THR A 89 -6.30 6.66 -8.37
C THR A 89 -5.78 6.58 -9.81
N ALA A 90 -6.42 5.75 -10.65
CA ALA A 90 -5.99 5.55 -12.04
C ALA A 90 -6.22 6.78 -12.92
N THR A 91 -7.32 7.51 -12.69
CA THR A 91 -7.68 8.72 -13.46
C THR A 91 -6.77 9.92 -13.15
N ALA A 92 -6.03 9.89 -12.05
CA ALA A 92 -5.08 10.94 -11.65
C ALA A 92 -3.66 10.70 -12.19
N ALA A 93 -3.35 9.46 -12.60
CA ALA A 93 -2.03 9.07 -13.05
C ALA A 93 -1.91 9.16 -14.58
N ARG A 94 -0.87 9.84 -15.06
CA ARG A 94 -0.47 9.81 -16.48
C ARG A 94 0.39 8.59 -16.79
N GLN A 95 1.12 8.12 -15.79
CA GLN A 95 1.97 6.94 -15.87
C GLN A 95 1.97 6.24 -14.51
N LEU A 96 2.07 4.92 -14.54
CA LEU A 96 2.20 4.07 -13.35
C LEU A 96 3.51 3.29 -13.44
N GLU A 97 4.28 3.32 -12.36
CA GLU A 97 5.54 2.59 -12.22
C GLU A 97 5.39 1.61 -11.05
N LEU A 98 5.88 0.38 -11.23
CA LEU A 98 5.97 -0.57 -10.12
C LEU A 98 7.27 -0.29 -9.35
N THR A 99 7.15 0.16 -8.11
CA THR A 99 8.28 0.70 -7.34
C THR A 99 8.51 -0.13 -6.09
N GLY A 100 9.76 -0.55 -5.85
CA GLY A 100 10.13 -1.36 -4.70
C GLY A 100 9.90 -2.87 -4.89
N GLY A 101 10.53 -3.67 -4.02
CA GLY A 101 10.41 -5.13 -4.05
C GLY A 101 8.99 -5.59 -3.78
N VAL A 102 8.48 -6.49 -4.62
CA VAL A 102 7.21 -7.19 -4.44
C VAL A 102 7.51 -8.49 -3.70
N ASP A 103 6.97 -8.62 -2.50
CA ASP A 103 6.90 -9.88 -1.77
C ASP A 103 5.44 -10.17 -1.41
N SER A 104 5.16 -11.33 -0.82
CA SER A 104 3.77 -11.74 -0.52
C SER A 104 3.04 -10.76 0.40
N GLY A 105 3.77 -10.07 1.28
CA GLY A 105 3.24 -9.18 2.30
C GLY A 105 3.39 -7.69 1.99
N TYR A 106 4.19 -7.30 0.99
CA TYR A 106 4.43 -5.91 0.63
C TYR A 106 4.55 -5.73 -0.89
N ALA A 107 3.78 -4.78 -1.42
CA ALA A 107 3.86 -4.39 -2.82
C ALA A 107 3.67 -2.89 -2.95
N ALA A 108 4.43 -2.24 -3.82
CA ALA A 108 4.35 -0.79 -3.99
C ALA A 108 4.37 -0.37 -5.47
N MET A 109 3.88 0.83 -5.72
CA MET A 109 3.83 1.48 -7.02
C MET A 109 3.97 2.98 -6.85
N THR A 110 4.30 3.67 -7.92
CA THR A 110 4.32 5.12 -8.00
C THR A 110 3.41 5.58 -9.12
N LEU A 111 2.52 6.50 -8.78
CA LEU A 111 1.68 7.21 -9.72
C LEU A 111 2.37 8.51 -10.11
N HIS A 112 2.62 8.67 -11.40
CA HIS A 112 3.18 9.87 -12.01
C HIS A 112 2.05 10.67 -12.63
N GLY A 113 1.65 11.77 -11.98
CA GLY A 113 0.58 12.65 -12.43
C GLY A 113 0.96 14.12 -12.28
N GLY A 114 0.02 14.96 -11.82
CA GLY A 114 0.34 16.33 -11.42
C GLY A 114 1.29 16.41 -10.22
N ARG A 115 1.40 15.31 -9.46
CA ARG A 115 2.32 15.08 -8.33
C ARG A 115 2.76 13.62 -8.36
N ARG A 116 3.97 13.33 -7.85
CA ARG A 116 4.47 11.94 -7.71
C ARG A 116 4.00 11.34 -6.39
N VAL A 117 3.13 10.32 -6.46
CA VAL A 117 2.57 9.64 -5.28
C VAL A 117 3.07 8.20 -5.23
N ALA A 118 3.84 7.85 -4.22
CA ALA A 118 4.19 6.46 -3.92
C ALA A 118 3.09 5.82 -3.06
N ILE A 119 2.61 4.66 -3.47
CA ILE A 119 1.59 3.89 -2.77
C ILE A 119 2.18 2.52 -2.46
N ALA A 120 2.29 2.19 -1.19
CA ALA A 120 2.59 0.86 -0.71
C ALA A 120 1.35 0.20 -0.12
N VAL A 121 1.24 -1.10 -0.35
CA VAL A 121 0.29 -1.97 0.34
C VAL A 121 1.09 -2.96 1.17
N ALA A 122 0.74 -3.08 2.44
CA ALA A 122 1.22 -4.13 3.32
C ALA A 122 0.05 -5.01 3.75
N ASP A 123 0.07 -6.28 3.34
CA ASP A 123 -0.89 -7.30 3.74
C ASP A 123 -0.41 -8.03 5.00
N LEU A 124 -1.15 -7.83 6.08
CA LEU A 124 -0.85 -8.31 7.43
C LEU A 124 -1.96 -9.22 7.95
N ARG A 125 -2.85 -9.72 7.09
CA ARG A 125 -3.98 -10.58 7.48
C ARG A 125 -3.52 -11.94 7.99
N SER A 126 -2.45 -12.48 7.43
CA SER A 126 -1.86 -13.76 7.85
C SER A 126 -1.10 -13.68 9.18
N GLU A 127 -0.84 -12.48 9.69
CA GLU A 127 -0.10 -12.31 10.94
C GLU A 127 -0.98 -12.64 12.14
N THR A 128 -0.68 -13.78 12.77
CA THR A 128 -1.39 -14.24 13.97
C THR A 128 -0.69 -13.79 15.26
N SER A 129 0.61 -13.51 15.21
CA SER A 129 1.40 -13.01 16.33
C SER A 129 1.37 -11.48 16.37
N ARG A 130 1.04 -10.91 17.53
CA ARG A 130 1.13 -9.46 17.76
C ARG A 130 2.55 -8.93 17.54
N MET A 131 3.55 -9.70 17.95
CA MET A 131 4.95 -9.32 17.80
C MET A 131 5.40 -9.33 16.33
N ALA A 132 4.99 -10.35 15.57
CA ALA A 132 5.28 -10.41 14.13
C ALA A 132 4.56 -9.30 13.36
N ALA A 133 3.29 -9.04 13.70
CA ALA A 133 2.52 -7.95 13.11
C ALA A 133 3.14 -6.59 13.42
N ALA A 134 3.58 -6.35 14.65
CA ALA A 134 4.31 -5.15 15.05
C ALA A 134 5.57 -4.92 14.21
N ALA A 135 6.39 -5.96 14.04
CA ALA A 135 7.61 -5.90 13.23
C ALA A 135 7.30 -5.55 11.77
N LYS A 136 6.32 -6.21 11.17
CA LYS A 136 5.93 -5.95 9.77
C LYS A 136 5.30 -4.56 9.57
N ILE A 137 4.57 -4.04 10.56
CA ILE A 137 4.06 -2.66 10.52
C ILE A 137 5.24 -1.67 10.49
N MET A 138 6.24 -1.86 11.34
CA MET A 138 7.42 -0.99 11.40
C MET A 138 8.26 -1.08 10.12
N GLU A 139 8.46 -2.29 9.60
CA GLU A 139 9.12 -2.51 8.31
C GLU A 139 8.38 -1.78 7.18
N ALA A 140 7.05 -1.95 7.09
CA ALA A 140 6.25 -1.32 6.03
C ALA A 140 6.31 0.21 6.11
N LEU A 141 6.25 0.78 7.31
CA LEU A 141 6.40 2.22 7.54
C LEU A 141 7.79 2.72 7.13
N TYR A 142 8.84 2.01 7.53
CA TYR A 142 10.20 2.36 7.15
C TYR A 142 10.40 2.29 5.63
N ARG A 143 10.05 1.16 4.99
CA ARG A 143 10.18 0.97 3.54
C ARG A 143 9.43 2.06 2.78
N THR A 144 8.22 2.41 3.24
CA THR A 144 7.42 3.47 2.62
C THR A 144 8.03 4.85 2.79
N SER A 145 8.65 5.15 3.94
CA SER A 145 9.32 6.44 4.19
C SER A 145 10.50 6.70 3.25
N ARG A 146 11.06 5.66 2.63
CA ARG A 146 12.25 5.73 1.75
C ARG A 146 11.89 5.97 0.29
N PHE A 147 10.62 5.94 -0.10
CA PHE A 147 10.25 6.26 -1.47
C PHE A 147 10.62 7.70 -1.81
N ASP A 148 11.27 7.86 -2.95
CA ASP A 148 11.45 9.16 -3.58
C ASP A 148 10.12 9.57 -4.23
N ALA A 149 9.27 10.29 -3.49
CA ALA A 149 7.97 10.75 -3.96
C ALA A 149 7.52 11.96 -3.14
N GLU A 150 6.70 12.83 -3.71
CA GLU A 150 6.15 14.01 -3.02
C GLU A 150 5.10 13.63 -1.98
N GLU A 151 4.37 12.54 -2.22
CA GLU A 151 3.41 11.97 -1.29
C GLU A 151 3.70 10.47 -1.17
N ARG A 152 3.78 9.97 0.05
CA ARG A 152 4.03 8.56 0.34
C ARG A 152 2.86 8.04 1.14
N VAL A 153 2.17 7.05 0.61
CA VAL A 153 0.98 6.47 1.21
C VAL A 153 1.21 5.00 1.50
N LEU A 154 0.92 4.59 2.73
CA LEU A 154 0.89 3.21 3.15
C LEU A 154 -0.56 2.78 3.38
N ILE A 155 -0.96 1.70 2.71
CA ILE A 155 -2.22 1.01 2.92
C ILE A 155 -1.93 -0.28 3.69
N LEU A 156 -2.44 -0.36 4.92
CA LEU A 156 -2.33 -1.54 5.78
C LEU A 156 -3.62 -2.35 5.65
N ILE A 157 -3.51 -3.62 5.23
CA ILE A 157 -4.58 -4.61 5.30
C ILE A 157 -4.34 -5.46 6.54
N ALA A 158 -5.01 -5.14 7.64
CA ALA A 158 -4.73 -5.67 8.96
C ALA A 158 -5.72 -6.77 9.37
N GLY A 159 -5.20 -7.96 9.69
CA GLY A 159 -5.93 -8.95 10.49
C GLY A 159 -6.01 -8.55 11.97
N LEU A 160 -6.57 -9.43 12.80
CA LEU A 160 -6.84 -9.12 14.22
C LEU A 160 -5.58 -8.70 15.01
N ALA A 161 -4.46 -9.41 14.84
CA ALA A 161 -3.23 -9.11 15.58
C ALA A 161 -2.64 -7.75 15.16
N ALA A 162 -2.55 -7.50 13.84
CA ALA A 162 -2.08 -6.23 13.30
C ALA A 162 -2.98 -5.06 13.71
N ARG A 163 -4.30 -5.23 13.64
CA ARG A 163 -5.27 -4.23 14.10
C ARG A 163 -5.01 -3.84 15.56
N SER A 164 -4.85 -4.83 16.43
CA SER A 164 -4.56 -4.58 17.85
C SER A 164 -3.27 -3.79 18.05
N GLN A 165 -2.21 -4.04 17.26
CA GLN A 165 -0.96 -3.28 17.35
C GLN A 165 -1.10 -1.85 16.83
N ILE A 166 -1.83 -1.66 15.72
CA ILE A 166 -2.15 -0.34 15.17
C ILE A 166 -2.93 0.48 16.22
N GLU A 167 -3.98 -0.09 16.81
CA GLU A 167 -4.80 0.54 17.85
C GLU A 167 -3.98 0.93 19.09
N THR A 168 -3.03 0.08 19.50
CA THR A 168 -2.25 0.28 20.72
C THR A 168 -1.16 1.33 20.54
N HIS A 169 -0.45 1.32 19.40
CA HIS A 169 0.80 2.06 19.24
C HIS A 169 0.73 3.19 18.23
N LEU A 170 -0.20 3.17 17.28
CA LEU A 170 -0.33 4.20 16.25
C LEU A 170 -1.49 5.13 16.61
N GLY A 171 -1.18 6.28 17.23
CA GLY A 171 -2.18 7.28 17.63
C GLY A 171 -3.04 7.81 16.47
N VAL A 172 -2.59 7.66 15.22
CA VAL A 172 -3.38 7.93 14.01
C VAL A 172 -4.67 7.12 13.90
N PHE A 173 -4.76 5.96 14.57
CA PHE A 173 -5.95 5.13 14.52
C PHE A 173 -7.15 5.82 15.18
N SER A 174 -6.93 6.43 16.36
CA SER A 174 -7.95 7.12 17.16
C SER A 174 -8.06 8.61 16.87
N ALA A 175 -7.03 9.22 16.26
CA ALA A 175 -7.03 10.63 15.90
C ALA A 175 -8.17 10.99 14.90
N ALA A 176 -8.53 12.28 14.86
CA ALA A 176 -9.41 12.78 13.80
C ALA A 176 -8.72 12.62 12.43
N CYS A 177 -9.50 12.49 11.34
CA CYS A 177 -8.91 12.37 10.01
C CYS A 177 -8.03 13.59 9.73
N ARG A 178 -6.87 13.39 9.08
CA ARG A 178 -5.89 14.45 8.76
C ARG A 178 -5.17 15.09 9.95
N MET A 179 -5.27 14.53 11.15
CA MET A 179 -4.44 14.95 12.28
C MET A 179 -3.09 14.22 12.25
N PRO A 180 -1.96 14.94 12.24
CA PRO A 180 -0.64 14.33 12.24
C PRO A 180 -0.32 13.72 13.60
N PHE A 181 0.34 12.57 13.58
CA PHE A 181 0.91 11.88 14.74
C PHE A 181 2.38 11.62 14.47
N VAL A 182 3.23 11.98 15.42
CA VAL A 182 4.67 11.72 15.30
C VAL A 182 4.97 10.35 15.89
N LEU A 183 5.35 9.41 15.05
CA LEU A 183 5.90 8.12 15.45
C LEU A 183 7.41 8.28 15.66
N GLN A 184 7.83 8.22 16.91
CA GLN A 184 9.25 8.18 17.26
C GLN A 184 9.73 6.73 17.25
N PHE A 185 10.53 6.35 16.24
CA PHE A 185 10.90 4.94 16.00
C PHE A 185 11.60 4.33 17.21
N ASP A 186 12.55 5.05 17.80
CA ASP A 186 13.30 4.58 18.96
C ASP A 186 12.40 4.38 20.19
N ARG A 187 11.44 5.27 20.42
CA ARG A 187 10.49 5.12 21.55
C ARG A 187 9.48 4.01 21.30
N ALA A 188 9.03 3.87 20.06
CA ALA A 188 8.17 2.78 19.64
C ALA A 188 8.86 1.41 19.84
N ALA A 189 10.14 1.31 19.48
CA ALA A 189 10.99 0.14 19.73
C ALA A 189 11.03 -0.22 21.22
N LEU A 190 11.33 0.77 22.06
CA LEU A 190 11.39 0.59 23.52
C LEU A 190 10.03 0.25 24.14
N ALA A 191 8.93 0.65 23.51
CA ALA A 191 7.56 0.37 23.97
C ALA A 191 7.03 -1.02 23.52
N GLY A 192 7.84 -1.83 22.84
CA GLY A 192 7.50 -3.20 22.47
C GLY A 192 7.03 -3.40 21.03
N LEU A 193 7.11 -2.39 20.16
CA LEU A 193 7.11 -2.64 18.70
C LEU A 193 8.43 -3.33 18.36
N ALA A 194 8.43 -4.66 18.37
CA ALA A 194 9.60 -5.48 18.09
C ALA A 194 10.04 -5.32 16.63
N PHE A 195 11.34 -5.42 16.39
CA PHE A 195 11.94 -5.45 15.06
C PHE A 195 12.55 -6.83 14.87
N ASP A 196 12.16 -7.54 13.82
CA ASP A 196 12.87 -8.74 13.40
C ASP A 196 13.82 -8.36 12.27
N GLY A 197 15.13 -8.43 12.51
CA GLY A 197 16.16 -8.17 11.50
C GLY A 197 16.25 -6.72 10.94
N PHE A 198 15.49 -5.77 11.47
CA PHE A 198 15.45 -4.38 10.99
C PHE A 198 16.28 -3.43 11.88
N PRO A 199 16.96 -2.40 11.34
CA PRO A 199 17.71 -1.47 12.17
C PRO A 199 16.82 -0.82 13.23
N HIS A 200 17.25 -0.89 14.49
CA HIS A 200 16.61 -0.28 15.67
C HIS A 200 16.48 1.25 15.60
N PHE A 201 16.90 1.88 14.49
CA PHE A 201 17.01 3.32 14.31
C PHE A 201 16.43 3.70 12.94
N GLY A 202 15.12 3.98 12.92
CA GLY A 202 14.45 4.62 11.78
C GLY A 202 14.28 6.13 12.04
N PRO A 203 14.12 6.96 11.01
CA PRO A 203 13.79 8.37 11.24
C PRO A 203 12.41 8.49 11.92
N ASP A 204 12.23 9.50 12.75
CA ASP A 204 10.89 9.86 13.24
C ASP A 204 9.97 10.14 12.04
N LEU A 205 8.77 9.56 12.06
CA LEU A 205 7.80 9.71 10.98
C LEU A 205 6.61 10.54 11.41
N THR A 206 6.11 11.36 10.51
CA THR A 206 4.81 12.00 10.63
C THR A 206 3.78 11.14 9.92
N LEU A 207 2.88 10.54 10.69
CA LEU A 207 1.80 9.71 10.17
C LEU A 207 0.51 10.52 10.17
N THR A 208 -0.23 10.50 9.07
CA THR A 208 -1.53 11.15 8.98
C THR A 208 -2.55 10.17 8.44
N ARG A 209 -3.64 9.94 9.16
CA ARG A 209 -4.73 9.09 8.66
C ARG A 209 -5.43 9.78 7.50
N LEU A 210 -5.43 9.11 6.34
CA LEU A 210 -6.12 9.55 5.12
C LEU A 210 -7.52 8.97 5.04
N ALA A 211 -7.65 7.66 5.30
CA ALA A 211 -8.91 6.94 5.27
C ALA A 211 -8.82 5.67 6.12
N ARG A 212 -9.98 5.16 6.54
CA ARG A 212 -10.08 3.86 7.18
C ARG A 212 -11.39 3.18 6.79
N ARG A 213 -11.37 1.85 6.84
CA ARG A 213 -12.57 1.03 6.81
C ARG A 213 -12.38 -0.19 7.69
N ASP A 214 -13.40 -0.45 8.48
CA ASP A 214 -13.53 -1.67 9.25
C ASP A 214 -14.39 -2.64 8.44
N SER A 215 -13.99 -3.91 8.36
CA SER A 215 -14.83 -4.95 7.76
C SER A 215 -16.13 -5.13 8.56
N VAL A 216 -17.23 -5.36 7.84
CA VAL A 216 -18.54 -5.69 8.43
C VAL A 216 -18.49 -7.03 9.18
N ALA A 217 -17.69 -7.98 8.72
CA ALA A 217 -17.49 -9.28 9.37
C ALA A 217 -16.28 -9.28 10.34
N HIS A 218 -15.64 -8.12 10.56
CA HIS A 218 -14.47 -7.93 11.42
C HIS A 218 -13.26 -8.84 11.12
N HIS A 219 -13.19 -9.46 9.93
CA HIS A 219 -12.08 -10.31 9.54
C HIS A 219 -10.82 -9.53 9.16
N HIS A 220 -10.98 -8.27 8.75
CA HIS A 220 -9.87 -7.39 8.40
C HIS A 220 -10.22 -5.90 8.58
N HIS A 221 -9.17 -5.07 8.59
CA HIS A 221 -9.22 -3.62 8.69
C HIS A 221 -8.31 -3.00 7.63
N ILE A 222 -8.80 -1.99 6.93
CA ILE A 222 -8.01 -1.27 5.92
C ILE A 222 -7.74 0.13 6.43
N LEU A 223 -6.47 0.50 6.51
CA LEU A 223 -6.03 1.82 6.96
C LEU A 223 -5.09 2.44 5.93
N ALA A 224 -5.45 3.62 5.40
CA ALA A 224 -4.58 4.41 4.54
C ALA A 224 -3.94 5.55 5.33
N LEU A 225 -2.61 5.63 5.28
CA LEU A 225 -1.78 6.58 6.01
C LEU A 225 -0.87 7.34 5.04
N SER A 226 -0.81 8.67 5.18
CA SER A 226 0.32 9.43 4.64
C SER A 226 1.50 9.27 5.59
N VAL A 227 2.68 9.04 5.02
CA VAL A 227 3.95 8.79 5.73
C VAL A 227 4.96 9.86 5.34
N GLY A 228 5.11 10.89 6.17
CA GLY A 228 6.13 11.93 6.03
C GLY A 228 7.35 11.68 6.92
N LEU A 229 8.49 12.28 6.58
CA LEU A 229 9.58 12.40 7.55
C LEU A 229 9.23 13.52 8.53
N ARG A 230 9.68 13.42 9.78
CA ARG A 230 9.43 14.48 10.77
C ARG A 230 9.96 15.85 10.34
N GLU A 231 11.06 15.89 9.58
CA GLU A 231 11.66 17.12 9.05
C GLU A 231 10.77 17.82 8.01
N ASP A 232 9.83 17.09 7.38
CA ASP A 232 8.84 17.65 6.46
C ASP A 232 7.74 18.46 7.20
N PHE A 233 7.70 18.38 8.55
CA PHE A 233 6.76 19.12 9.38
C PHE A 233 7.36 20.46 9.84
N THR A 234 7.03 21.54 9.13
CA THR A 234 7.12 22.87 9.71
C THR A 234 5.90 23.07 10.62
N ALA A 235 6.11 23.02 11.93
CA ALA A 235 5.05 23.42 12.87
C ALA A 235 4.61 24.85 12.53
N PRO A 236 3.31 25.14 12.38
CA PRO A 236 2.85 26.51 12.27
C PRO A 236 3.08 27.19 13.63
N GLY A 237 4.13 28.01 13.74
CA GLY A 237 4.31 28.91 14.89
C GLY A 237 5.64 28.87 15.63
N GLY A 238 6.74 28.43 15.02
CA GLY A 238 8.09 28.65 15.58
C GLY A 238 8.76 29.86 14.93
N ALA A 239 8.41 31.08 15.33
CA ALA A 239 9.28 32.25 15.09
C ALA A 239 10.42 32.25 16.13
N PRO A 240 11.61 32.78 15.79
CA PRO A 240 12.82 32.70 16.62
C PRO A 240 12.69 33.36 18.00
#